data_AF-A0A353LZD6-F1
#
_entry.id   AF-A0A353LZD6-F1
#
_cell.length_a   1.000
_cell.length_b   1.000
_cell.length_c   1.000
_cell.angle_alpha   90.00
_cell.angle_beta   90.00
_cell.angle_gamma   90.00
#
_symmetry.space_group_name_H-M   'P 1'
#
loop_
_entity.id
_entity.type
_entity.pdbx_description
1 polymer ?
#
loop_
_entity_poly.entity_id
_entity_poly.type
_entity_poly.pdbx_seq_one_letter_code
_entity_poly.pdbx_strand_id
1 'polypeptide(L)'
;MSRHISSTRLVRTYNASTVLRTLYEHGSCSRSQLAKLTGMSPATITRIIAELIKQGVVLEGKAGKSTGGRRPVYLHIDHSKLYLASVKLLQDDSQIALLDLKGRILALEHLHPTSLAPEEFLTTVITSLLGSFRSLSVKQEHIIGVGVAVSGICQSEEGRVIHSVNLGWTDVPIAAGCDV
;
A
#
# COMPACT_ATOMS: atom_id res chain seq x y z
N MET A 1 -23.66 -4.15 -13.40
CA MET A 1 -23.33 -3.08 -14.37
C MET A 1 -21.84 -3.13 -14.67
N SER A 2 -21.46 -3.55 -15.89
CA SER A 2 -20.06 -3.74 -16.29
C SER A 2 -19.39 -2.40 -16.57
N ARG A 3 -18.42 -1.99 -15.73
CA ARG A 3 -17.57 -0.82 -15.98
C ARG A 3 -16.60 -1.16 -17.11
N HIS A 4 -16.82 -0.63 -18.32
CA HIS A 4 -15.83 -0.67 -19.39
C HIS A 4 -14.55 0.07 -18.96
N ILE A 5 -13.53 -0.68 -18.53
CA ILE A 5 -12.21 -0.12 -18.25
C ILE A 5 -11.50 0.05 -19.60
N SER A 6 -11.38 1.29 -20.08
CA SER A 6 -10.70 1.58 -21.35
C SER A 6 -9.24 1.10 -21.32
N SER A 7 -8.77 0.47 -22.39
CA SER A 7 -7.40 -0.06 -22.53
C SER A 7 -6.32 0.99 -22.20
N THR A 8 -6.56 2.25 -22.55
CA THR A 8 -5.67 3.38 -22.23
C THR A 8 -5.50 3.62 -20.72
N ARG A 9 -6.54 3.41 -19.91
CA ARG A 9 -6.47 3.56 -18.45
C ARG A 9 -5.67 2.40 -17.84
N LEU A 10 -5.90 1.18 -18.31
CA LEU A 10 -5.14 -0.01 -17.90
C LEU A 10 -3.65 0.14 -18.23
N VAL A 11 -3.31 0.56 -19.44
CA VAL A 11 -1.93 0.81 -19.86
C VAL A 11 -1.28 1.92 -19.03
N ARG A 12 -2.01 2.98 -18.68
CA ARG A 12 -1.49 4.04 -17.80
C ARG A 12 -1.22 3.52 -16.39
N THR A 13 -2.14 2.75 -15.80
CA THR A 13 -1.96 2.14 -14.47
C THR A 13 -0.80 1.15 -14.47
N TYR A 14 -0.69 0.30 -15.50
CA TYR A 14 0.42 -0.63 -15.66
C TYR A 14 1.76 0.11 -15.76
N ASN A 15 1.84 1.12 -16.61
CA ASN A 15 3.09 1.87 -16.80
C ASN A 15 3.51 2.63 -15.53
N ALA A 16 2.57 3.23 -14.82
CA ALA A 16 2.85 3.86 -13.52
C ALA A 16 3.34 2.85 -12.49
N SER A 17 2.72 1.67 -12.42
CA SER A 17 3.14 0.58 -11.53
C SER A 17 4.55 0.09 -11.84
N THR A 18 4.88 -0.08 -13.13
CA THR A 18 6.24 -0.47 -13.56
C THR A 18 7.29 0.58 -13.19
N VAL A 19 6.97 1.88 -13.35
CA VAL A 19 7.87 2.97 -12.93
C VAL A 19 8.07 2.99 -11.42
N LEU A 20 7.00 2.90 -10.64
CA LEU A 20 7.08 2.85 -9.17
C LEU A 20 7.85 1.63 -8.69
N ARG A 21 7.61 0.45 -9.27
CA ARG A 21 8.37 -0.77 -8.97
C ARG A 21 9.86 -0.58 -9.25
N THR A 22 10.20 0.01 -10.39
CA THR A 22 11.61 0.27 -10.75
C THR A 22 12.28 1.21 -9.73
N LEU A 23 11.59 2.28 -9.33
CA LEU A 23 12.06 3.21 -8.29
C LEU A 23 12.20 2.54 -6.93
N TYR A 24 11.26 1.65 -6.58
CA TYR A 24 11.29 0.90 -5.33
C TYR A 24 12.51 -0.04 -5.28
N GLU A 25 12.76 -0.80 -6.35
CA GLU A 25 13.87 -1.77 -6.43
C GLU A 25 15.25 -1.09 -6.46
N HIS A 26 15.37 0.05 -7.15
CA HIS A 26 16.66 0.74 -7.31
C HIS A 26 16.89 1.89 -6.32
N GLY A 27 15.87 2.24 -5.53
CA GLY A 27 15.86 3.35 -4.56
C GLY A 27 15.82 4.74 -5.20
N SER A 28 16.68 5.03 -6.18
CA SER A 28 16.64 6.28 -6.94
C SER A 28 17.11 6.13 -8.37
N CYS A 29 16.42 6.80 -9.31
CA CYS A 29 16.77 6.77 -10.73
C CYS A 29 16.58 8.12 -11.39
N SER A 30 17.39 8.45 -12.39
CA SER A 30 17.08 9.53 -13.32
C SER A 30 15.98 9.12 -14.30
N ARG A 31 15.33 10.08 -14.96
CA ARG A 31 14.35 9.81 -16.03
C ARG A 31 14.94 8.97 -17.18
N SER A 32 16.21 9.17 -17.52
CA SER A 32 16.88 8.40 -18.57
C SER A 32 17.18 6.96 -18.12
N GLN A 33 17.55 6.75 -16.86
CA GLN A 33 17.69 5.41 -16.29
C GLN A 33 16.33 4.70 -16.27
N LEU A 34 15.26 5.37 -15.84
CA LEU A 34 13.91 4.80 -15.87
C LEU A 34 13.49 4.39 -17.28
N ALA A 35 13.69 5.23 -18.29
CA ALA A 35 13.38 4.88 -19.69
C ALA A 35 14.13 3.63 -20.14
N LYS A 36 15.43 3.50 -19.78
CA LYS A 36 16.24 2.34 -20.12
C LYS A 36 15.79 1.07 -19.38
N LEU A 37 15.50 1.18 -18.08
CA LEU A 37 15.12 0.03 -17.23
C LEU A 37 13.71 -0.48 -17.54
N THR A 38 12.77 0.41 -17.89
CA THR A 38 11.38 0.03 -18.17
C THR A 38 11.10 -0.21 -19.65
N GLY A 39 12.03 0.15 -20.55
CA GLY A 39 11.84 0.08 -22.00
C GLY A 39 10.86 1.12 -22.56
N MET A 40 10.41 2.08 -21.74
CA MET A 40 9.44 3.09 -22.15
C MET A 40 10.11 4.29 -22.83
N SER A 41 9.36 4.98 -23.70
CA SER A 41 9.85 6.22 -24.32
C SER A 41 10.13 7.32 -23.27
N PRO A 42 11.12 8.20 -23.49
CA PRO A 42 11.38 9.34 -22.59
C PRO A 42 10.16 10.24 -22.36
N ALA A 43 9.32 10.43 -23.38
CA ALA A 43 8.08 11.20 -23.28
C ALA A 43 7.07 10.53 -22.33
N THR A 44 6.92 9.19 -22.41
CA THR A 44 6.07 8.41 -21.52
C THR A 44 6.52 8.51 -20.07
N ILE A 45 7.82 8.35 -19.80
CA ILE A 45 8.40 8.51 -18.45
C ILE A 45 8.15 9.90 -17.92
N THR A 46 8.37 10.94 -18.72
CA THR A 46 8.20 12.33 -18.31
C THR A 46 6.76 12.59 -17.85
N ARG A 47 5.77 12.12 -18.62
CA ARG A 47 4.35 12.26 -18.27
C ARG A 47 4.00 11.52 -16.97
N ILE A 48 4.42 10.26 -16.83
CA ILE A 48 4.14 9.45 -15.64
C ILE A 48 4.76 10.08 -14.39
N ILE A 49 6.02 10.50 -14.46
CA ILE A 49 6.70 11.13 -13.33
C ILE A 49 6.04 12.45 -12.95
N ALA A 50 5.60 13.26 -13.92
CA ALA A 50 4.87 14.49 -13.62
C ALA A 50 3.55 14.22 -12.87
N GLU A 51 2.81 13.18 -13.27
CA GLU A 51 1.59 12.74 -12.57
C GLU A 51 1.90 12.25 -11.14
N LEU A 52 2.95 11.43 -10.96
CA LEU A 52 3.35 10.90 -9.64
C LEU A 52 3.89 11.98 -8.69
N ILE A 53 4.64 12.96 -9.20
CA ILE A 53 5.09 14.13 -8.42
C ILE A 53 3.88 14.97 -8.00
N LYS A 54 2.93 15.21 -8.92
CA LYS A 54 1.71 15.95 -8.61
C LYS A 54 0.89 15.27 -7.51
N GLN A 55 0.90 13.93 -7.46
CA GLN A 55 0.26 13.13 -6.41
C GLN A 55 1.10 13.03 -5.12
N GLY A 56 2.33 13.53 -5.11
CA GLY A 56 3.22 13.47 -3.95
C GLY A 56 3.82 12.08 -3.68
N VAL A 57 3.72 11.14 -4.62
CA VAL A 57 4.26 9.77 -4.49
C VAL A 57 5.75 9.71 -4.81
N VAL A 58 6.21 10.59 -5.69
CA VAL A 58 7.62 10.68 -6.13
C VAL A 58 8.15 12.08 -5.86
N LEU A 59 9.41 12.18 -5.43
CA LEU A 59 10.13 13.42 -5.21
C LEU A 59 11.33 13.55 -6.15
N GLU A 60 11.63 14.78 -6.54
CA GLU A 60 12.91 15.13 -7.15
C GLU A 60 13.96 15.30 -6.04
N GLY A 61 14.98 14.45 -6.05
CA GLY A 61 16.14 14.51 -5.17
C GLY A 61 17.23 15.45 -5.69
N LYS A 62 18.37 15.45 -4.99
CA LYS A 62 19.53 16.27 -5.38
C LYS A 62 20.10 15.83 -6.73
N ALA A 63 20.60 16.79 -7.51
CA ALA A 63 21.30 16.52 -8.76
C ALA A 63 22.57 15.68 -8.50
N GLY A 64 22.78 14.61 -9.27
CA GLY A 64 23.95 13.74 -9.08
C GLY A 64 25.27 14.31 -9.59
N LYS A 65 26.37 13.56 -9.39
CA LYS A 65 27.70 13.88 -9.95
C LYS A 65 27.64 13.85 -11.50
N SER A 66 28.17 14.90 -12.13
CA SER A 66 28.18 15.05 -13.60
C SER A 66 29.24 14.13 -14.22
N THR A 67 28.89 13.44 -15.30
CA THR A 67 29.81 12.63 -16.13
C THR A 67 30.01 13.24 -17.54
N GLY A 68 29.77 14.55 -17.69
CA GLY A 68 29.81 15.25 -18.98
C GLY A 68 28.41 15.40 -19.59
N GLY A 69 27.71 16.46 -19.19
CA GLY A 69 26.32 16.78 -19.61
C GLY A 69 25.52 17.48 -18.51
N ARG A 70 24.24 17.82 -18.78
CA ARG A 70 23.32 18.38 -17.77
C ARG A 70 23.16 17.38 -16.63
N ARG A 71 23.39 17.81 -15.38
CA ARG A 71 23.34 16.93 -14.21
C ARG A 71 21.98 16.24 -14.13
N PRO A 72 21.91 14.90 -14.01
CA PRO A 72 20.65 14.21 -13.88
C PRO A 72 20.01 14.52 -12.52
N VAL A 73 18.72 14.85 -12.55
CA VAL A 73 17.86 14.92 -11.37
C VAL A 73 17.41 13.50 -11.04
N TYR A 74 17.72 13.04 -9.84
CA TYR A 74 17.31 11.72 -9.36
C TYR A 74 15.91 11.78 -8.78
N LEU A 75 15.13 10.75 -9.06
CA LEU A 75 13.76 10.57 -8.59
C LEU A 75 13.75 9.44 -7.57
N HIS A 76 12.93 9.56 -6.53
CA HIS A 76 12.73 8.52 -5.52
C HIS A 76 11.30 8.58 -4.98
N ILE A 77 10.83 7.49 -4.37
CA ILE A 77 9.51 7.43 -3.74
C ILE A 77 9.52 8.26 -2.45
N ASP A 78 8.46 9.04 -2.20
CA ASP A 78 8.23 9.71 -0.93
C ASP A 78 7.80 8.70 0.14
N HIS A 79 8.77 8.04 0.77
CA HIS A 79 8.50 7.06 1.83
C HIS A 79 7.89 7.68 3.09
N SER A 80 7.85 9.01 3.24
CA SER A 80 7.31 9.66 4.44
C SER A 80 5.77 9.69 4.50
N LYS A 81 5.11 9.36 3.38
CA LYS A 81 3.65 9.45 3.22
C LYS A 81 2.99 8.15 2.77
N LEU A 82 3.72 7.04 2.81
CA LEU A 82 3.28 5.76 2.28
C LEU A 82 3.51 4.69 3.33
N TYR A 83 2.44 4.36 4.05
CA TYR A 83 2.41 3.35 5.09
C TYR A 83 1.40 2.26 4.75
N LEU A 84 1.64 1.07 5.28
CA LEU A 84 0.75 -0.07 5.18
C LEU A 84 0.29 -0.43 6.58
N ALA A 85 -0.95 -0.86 6.72
CA ALA A 85 -1.39 -1.56 7.92
C ALA A 85 -1.55 -3.05 7.63
N SER A 86 -1.35 -3.88 8.64
CA SER A 86 -1.67 -5.29 8.57
C SER A 86 -2.51 -5.72 9.75
N VAL A 87 -3.41 -6.66 9.53
CA VAL A 87 -4.22 -7.32 10.55
C VAL A 87 -4.03 -8.82 10.40
N LYS A 88 -3.68 -9.47 11.48
CA LYS A 88 -3.67 -10.93 11.61
C LYS A 88 -4.83 -11.31 12.51
N LEU A 89 -5.75 -12.11 12.00
CA LEU A 89 -6.96 -12.54 12.69
C LEU A 89 -6.83 -14.02 13.07
N LEU A 90 -6.55 -14.25 14.35
CA LEU A 90 -6.54 -15.55 15.01
C LEU A 90 -7.24 -15.44 16.37
N GLN A 91 -7.81 -16.55 16.85
CA GLN A 91 -8.50 -16.59 18.14
C GLN A 91 -7.60 -16.10 19.30
N ASP A 92 -6.37 -16.60 19.39
CA ASP A 92 -5.49 -16.37 20.55
C ASP A 92 -4.27 -15.49 20.26
N ASP A 93 -4.05 -15.10 19.00
CA ASP A 93 -2.86 -14.34 18.57
C ASP A 93 -3.19 -13.38 17.43
N SER A 94 -4.24 -12.58 17.66
CA SER A 94 -4.56 -11.49 16.74
C SER A 94 -3.61 -10.33 16.93
N GLN A 95 -3.22 -9.71 15.83
CA GLN A 95 -2.22 -8.65 15.83
C GLN A 95 -2.57 -7.60 14.80
N ILE A 96 -2.21 -6.36 15.09
CA ILE A 96 -2.15 -5.31 14.09
C ILE A 96 -0.72 -4.78 14.01
N ALA A 97 -0.32 -4.34 12.82
CA ALA A 97 0.95 -3.65 12.66
C ALA A 97 0.81 -2.48 11.70
N LEU A 98 1.58 -1.43 11.96
CA LEU A 98 1.84 -0.35 11.01
C LEU A 98 3.24 -0.56 10.43
N LEU A 99 3.36 -0.47 9.10
CA LEU A 99 4.58 -0.73 8.38
C LEU A 99 4.93 0.43 7.44
N ASP A 100 6.21 0.63 7.19
CA ASP A 100 6.66 1.42 6.05
C ASP A 100 6.57 0.61 4.74
N LEU A 101 6.75 1.28 3.60
CA LEU A 101 6.76 0.62 2.29
C LEU A 101 7.85 -0.46 2.10
N LYS A 102 8.88 -0.49 2.94
CA LYS A 102 9.93 -1.52 2.90
C LYS A 102 9.57 -2.73 3.77
N GLY A 103 8.38 -2.75 4.35
CA GLY A 103 7.91 -3.81 5.23
C GLY A 103 8.50 -3.74 6.63
N ARG A 104 9.11 -2.61 7.04
CA ARG A 104 9.60 -2.45 8.41
C ARG A 104 8.42 -2.15 9.31
N ILE A 105 8.30 -2.91 10.39
CA ILE A 105 7.29 -2.72 11.42
C ILE A 105 7.65 -1.46 12.23
N LEU A 106 6.75 -0.48 12.22
CA LEU A 106 6.84 0.77 12.97
C LEU A 106 6.13 0.67 14.33
N ALA A 107 5.02 -0.08 14.35
CA ALA A 107 4.29 -0.46 15.56
C ALA A 107 3.68 -1.85 15.38
N LEU A 108 3.62 -2.61 16.46
CA LEU A 108 2.98 -3.92 16.56
C LEU A 108 2.17 -3.95 17.85
N GLU A 109 0.91 -4.34 17.76
CA GLU A 109 0.01 -4.49 18.90
C GLU A 109 -0.66 -5.86 18.84
N HIS A 110 -0.64 -6.58 19.96
CA HIS A 110 -1.39 -7.82 20.13
C HIS A 110 -2.79 -7.50 20.63
N LEU A 111 -3.79 -8.00 19.92
CA LEU A 111 -5.19 -7.83 20.26
C LEU A 111 -5.66 -8.98 21.14
N HIS A 112 -6.45 -8.64 22.15
CA HIS A 112 -7.11 -9.59 23.04
C HIS A 112 -8.62 -9.34 22.99
N PRO A 113 -9.29 -9.75 21.90
CA PRO A 113 -10.71 -9.49 21.72
C PRO A 113 -11.51 -10.26 22.77
N THR A 114 -12.43 -9.57 23.44
CA THR A 114 -13.31 -10.15 24.47
C THR A 114 -14.45 -10.98 23.88
N SER A 115 -14.64 -10.91 22.56
CA SER A 115 -15.70 -11.55 21.80
C SER A 115 -15.19 -11.98 20.44
N LEU A 116 -15.60 -13.17 19.99
CA LEU A 116 -15.35 -13.65 18.64
C LEU A 116 -16.50 -13.30 17.68
N ALA A 117 -17.52 -12.58 18.14
CA ALA A 117 -18.56 -12.06 17.24
C ALA A 117 -17.91 -11.14 16.19
N PRO A 118 -18.16 -11.34 14.89
CA PRO A 118 -17.44 -10.64 13.83
C PRO A 118 -17.44 -9.11 13.96
N GLU A 119 -18.60 -8.51 14.26
CA GLU A 119 -18.75 -7.05 14.37
C GLU A 119 -17.95 -6.45 15.54
N GLU A 120 -18.04 -7.07 16.73
CA GLU A 120 -17.31 -6.61 17.92
C GLU A 120 -15.80 -6.78 17.75
N PHE A 121 -15.39 -7.90 17.14
CA PHE A 121 -14.00 -8.19 16.85
C PHE A 121 -13.42 -7.15 15.88
N LEU A 122 -14.08 -6.92 14.75
CA LEU A 122 -13.62 -5.95 13.75
C LEU A 122 -13.63 -4.53 14.31
N THR A 123 -14.60 -4.18 15.15
CA THR A 123 -14.61 -2.91 15.90
C THR A 123 -13.36 -2.75 16.76
N THR A 124 -12.92 -3.81 17.44
CA THR A 124 -11.69 -3.81 18.24
C THR A 124 -10.46 -3.58 17.35
N VAL A 125 -10.38 -4.30 16.23
CA VAL A 125 -9.29 -4.15 15.24
C VAL A 125 -9.19 -2.72 14.71
N ILE A 126 -10.31 -2.15 14.26
CA ILE A 126 -10.37 -0.78 13.71
C ILE A 126 -9.97 0.24 14.76
N THR A 127 -10.49 0.08 15.99
CA THR A 127 -10.16 0.99 17.11
C THR A 127 -8.66 0.99 17.40
N SER A 128 -8.04 -0.19 17.47
CA SER A 128 -6.59 -0.32 17.68
C SER A 128 -5.78 0.25 16.51
N LEU A 129 -6.19 0.01 15.26
CA LEU A 129 -5.52 0.59 14.09
C LEU A 129 -5.52 2.12 14.13
N LEU A 130 -6.69 2.72 14.34
CA LEU A 130 -6.83 4.17 14.45
C LEU A 130 -6.04 4.72 15.65
N GLY A 131 -5.96 3.96 16.76
CA GLY A 131 -5.11 4.28 17.91
C GLY A 131 -3.63 4.31 17.55
N SER A 132 -3.15 3.28 16.85
CA SER A 132 -1.77 3.18 16.36
C SER A 132 -1.41 4.34 15.45
N PHE A 133 -2.28 4.70 14.49
CA PHE A 133 -2.06 5.83 13.58
C PHE A 133 -1.88 7.15 14.34
N ARG A 134 -2.78 7.42 15.30
CA ARG A 134 -2.68 8.62 16.16
C ARG A 134 -1.39 8.64 16.97
N SER A 135 -1.01 7.51 17.58
CA SER A 135 0.19 7.42 18.43
C SER A 135 1.48 7.75 17.68
N LEU A 136 1.56 7.40 16.39
CA LEU A 136 2.70 7.66 15.53
C LEU A 136 2.56 8.94 14.70
N SER A 137 1.50 9.73 14.92
CA SER A 137 1.18 10.92 14.11
C SER A 137 1.08 10.62 12.61
N VAL A 138 0.71 9.39 12.26
CA VAL A 138 0.48 8.97 10.88
C VAL A 138 -0.95 9.33 10.52
N LYS A 139 -1.09 10.09 9.45
CA LYS A 139 -2.40 10.44 8.93
C LYS A 139 -2.99 9.29 8.13
N GLN A 140 -4.30 9.13 8.21
CA GLN A 140 -5.00 8.02 7.59
C GLN A 140 -4.90 8.05 6.06
N GLU A 141 -4.86 9.24 5.44
CA GLU A 141 -4.67 9.39 3.99
C GLU A 141 -3.30 8.91 3.48
N HIS A 142 -2.35 8.66 4.40
CA HIS A 142 -1.04 8.09 4.09
C HIS A 142 -1.02 6.56 4.20
N ILE A 143 -2.11 5.92 4.67
CA ILE A 143 -2.27 4.48 4.66
C ILE A 143 -2.73 4.07 3.27
N ILE A 144 -1.85 3.44 2.49
CA ILE A 144 -2.16 3.07 1.10
C ILE A 144 -2.88 1.72 0.98
N GLY A 145 -3.00 0.98 2.09
CA GLY A 145 -3.70 -0.29 2.14
C GLY A 145 -3.62 -0.97 3.50
N VAL A 146 -4.61 -1.82 3.75
CA VAL A 146 -4.67 -2.71 4.91
C VAL A 146 -4.66 -4.15 4.41
N GLY A 147 -3.64 -4.93 4.79
CA GLY A 147 -3.59 -6.36 4.51
C GLY A 147 -4.22 -7.15 5.65
N VAL A 148 -5.19 -8.02 5.37
CA VAL A 148 -5.81 -8.88 6.38
C VAL A 148 -5.45 -10.34 6.12
N ALA A 149 -4.87 -10.99 7.12
CA ALA A 149 -4.59 -12.42 7.13
C ALA A 149 -5.53 -13.11 8.13
N VAL A 150 -6.21 -14.16 7.69
CA VAL A 150 -7.17 -14.91 8.50
C VAL A 150 -7.05 -16.39 8.20
N SER A 151 -7.19 -17.23 9.22
CA SER A 151 -7.20 -18.68 9.06
C SER A 151 -8.59 -19.15 8.61
N GLY A 152 -8.78 -19.35 7.30
CA GLY A 152 -10.05 -19.80 6.75
C GLY A 152 -10.13 -19.74 5.23
N ILE A 153 -11.29 -20.10 4.69
CA ILE A 153 -11.61 -19.94 3.27
C ILE A 153 -12.07 -18.50 3.05
N CYS A 154 -11.45 -17.81 2.10
CA CYS A 154 -11.70 -16.40 1.82
C CYS A 154 -11.95 -16.16 0.34
N GLN A 155 -12.80 -15.18 0.04
CA GLN A 155 -12.90 -14.53 -1.26
C GLN A 155 -12.17 -13.19 -1.16
N SER A 156 -10.87 -13.19 -1.42
CA SER A 156 -10.01 -12.02 -1.23
C SER A 156 -10.39 -10.83 -2.12
N GLU A 157 -10.87 -11.08 -3.34
CA GLU A 157 -11.32 -10.02 -4.25
C GLU A 157 -12.56 -9.27 -3.73
N GLU A 158 -13.40 -9.94 -2.95
CA GLU A 158 -14.57 -9.37 -2.30
C GLU A 158 -14.28 -8.93 -0.84
N GLY A 159 -13.07 -9.21 -0.34
CA GLY A 159 -12.68 -8.94 1.03
C GLY A 159 -13.55 -9.68 2.06
N ARG A 160 -13.91 -10.93 1.78
CA ARG A 160 -14.87 -11.73 2.55
C ARG A 160 -14.26 -13.02 3.07
N VAL A 161 -14.59 -13.37 4.32
CA VAL A 161 -14.32 -14.68 4.92
C VAL A 161 -15.54 -15.56 4.72
N ILE A 162 -15.40 -16.62 3.93
CA ILE A 162 -16.47 -17.59 3.68
C ILE A 162 -16.67 -18.48 4.89
N HIS A 163 -15.56 -18.99 5.43
CA HIS A 163 -15.60 -19.85 6.61
C HIS A 163 -14.27 -19.84 7.35
N SER A 164 -14.29 -19.61 8.65
CA SER A 164 -13.14 -19.76 9.55
C SER A 164 -13.53 -20.57 10.77
N VAL A 165 -12.97 -21.77 10.89
CA VAL A 165 -13.23 -22.68 12.02
C VAL A 165 -12.73 -22.06 13.33
N ASN A 166 -11.51 -21.52 13.32
CA ASN A 166 -10.88 -20.98 14.54
C ASN A 166 -11.60 -19.73 15.07
N LEU A 167 -12.22 -18.93 14.19
CA LEU A 167 -12.97 -17.74 14.61
C LEU A 167 -14.47 -18.02 14.77
N GLY A 168 -14.96 -19.19 14.32
CA GLY A 168 -16.39 -19.48 14.24
C GLY A 168 -17.14 -18.62 13.22
N TRP A 169 -16.43 -18.04 12.24
CA TRP A 169 -17.01 -17.10 11.28
C TRP A 169 -17.55 -17.82 10.05
N THR A 170 -18.70 -17.37 9.55
CA THR A 170 -19.29 -17.79 8.28
C THR A 170 -19.83 -16.58 7.55
N ASP A 171 -19.44 -16.42 6.29
CA ASP A 171 -19.88 -15.35 5.39
C ASP A 171 -19.71 -13.91 5.93
N VAL A 172 -18.51 -13.58 6.45
CA VAL A 172 -18.22 -12.28 7.06
C VAL A 172 -17.54 -11.33 6.04
N PRO A 173 -18.13 -10.16 5.74
CA PRO A 173 -17.52 -9.17 4.84
C PRO A 173 -16.55 -8.25 5.59
N ILE A 174 -15.27 -8.59 5.59
CA ILE A 174 -14.23 -7.81 6.29
C ILE A 174 -14.03 -6.44 5.64
N ALA A 175 -13.87 -6.40 4.32
CA ALA A 175 -13.55 -5.15 3.63
C ALA A 175 -14.69 -4.14 3.63
N ALA A 176 -15.95 -4.58 3.76
CA ALA A 176 -17.10 -3.68 3.88
C ALA A 176 -17.15 -2.95 5.23
N GLY A 177 -16.48 -3.49 6.25
CA GLY A 177 -16.31 -2.83 7.56
C GLY A 177 -15.02 -2.02 7.69
N CYS A 178 -14.13 -2.07 6.69
CA CYS A 178 -12.82 -1.41 6.70
C CYS A 178 -12.79 -0.12 5.86
N ASP A 179 -13.91 0.59 5.75
CA ASP A 179 -13.91 1.98 5.27
C ASP A 179 -13.16 2.83 6.31
N VAL A 180 -11.83 2.83 6.20
CA VAL A 180 -10.96 3.70 6.98
C VAL A 180 -11.02 5.07 6.36
#